data_AF-A0A1R4KDN6-F1
#
_entry.id   AF-A0A1R4KDN6-F1
#
_cell.length_a   1.000
_cell.length_b   1.000
_cell.length_c   1.000
_cell.angle_alpha   90.00
_cell.angle_beta   90.00
_cell.angle_gamma   90.00
#
_symmetry.space_group_name_H-M   'P 1'
#
loop_
_entity.id
_entity.type
_entity.pdbx_description
1 polymer ?
#
loop_
_entity_poly.entity_id
_entity_poly.type
_entity_poly.pdbx_seq_one_letter_code
_entity_poly.pdbx_strand_id
1 'polypeptide(L)' 'MDKNYTYSQALEELQLIVDEIESGKTDIDELTTKIRRAASLINVCKAKLSSSEQEVEKLLEELEEDEQEPSED' A
#
# COMPACT_ATOMS: atom_id res chain seq x y z
N MET A 1 1.88 13.33 6.05
CA MET A 1 1.42 12.17 5.28
C MET A 1 0.61 12.71 4.12
N ASP A 2 1.10 12.55 2.90
CA ASP A 2 0.37 12.97 1.70
C ASP A 2 -0.92 12.14 1.60
N LYS A 3 -2.03 12.75 2.01
CA LYS A 3 -3.30 12.08 2.28
C LYS A 3 -4.00 11.48 1.05
N ASN A 4 -3.42 11.59 -0.16
CA ASN A 4 -4.10 11.28 -1.42
C ASN A 4 -3.36 10.32 -2.36
N TYR A 5 -2.32 9.60 -1.91
CA TYR A 5 -1.74 8.55 -2.74
C TYR A 5 -2.62 7.30 -2.75
N THR A 6 -3.04 6.87 -3.95
CA THR A 6 -3.59 5.52 -4.15
C THR A 6 -2.47 4.49 -4.17
N TYR A 7 -2.80 3.22 -3.93
CA TYR A 7 -1.84 2.12 -4.02
C TYR A 7 -1.20 2.08 -5.42
N SER A 8 -2.01 2.17 -6.48
CA SER A 8 -1.54 2.11 -7.87
C SER A 8 -0.57 3.25 -8.19
N GLN A 9 -0.86 4.47 -7.76
CA GLN A 9 0.05 5.60 -7.96
C GLN A 9 1.37 5.40 -7.21
N ALA A 10 1.32 4.88 -5.98
CA ALA A 10 2.53 4.64 -5.18
C ALA A 10 3.41 3.57 -5.84
N LEU A 11 2.78 2.52 -6.37
CA LEU A 11 3.44 1.44 -7.07
C LEU A 11 4.05 1.90 -8.40
N GLU A 12 3.31 2.69 -9.18
CA GLU A 12 3.79 3.24 -10.44
C GLU A 12 5.04 4.11 -10.24
N GLU A 13 5.00 5.03 -9.28
CA GLU A 13 6.16 5.85 -8.97
C GLU A 13 7.34 5.03 -8.44
N LEU A 14 7.07 4.00 -7.63
CA LEU A 14 8.12 3.10 -7.13
C LEU A 14 8.80 2.37 -8.29
N GLN A 15 8.04 1.88 -9.26
CA GLN A 15 8.57 1.22 -10.45
C GLN A 15 9.45 2.17 -11.26
N LEU A 16 8.99 3.41 -11.48
CA LEU A 16 9.80 4.43 -12.17
C LEU A 16 11.12 4.69 -11.46
N ILE A 17 11.11 4.80 -10.13
CA ILE A 17 12.33 4.98 -9.34
C ILE A 17 13.28 3.79 -9.51
N VAL A 18 12.77 2.56 -9.48
CA VAL A 18 13.58 1.35 -9.69
C VAL A 18 14.19 1.36 -11.09
N ASP A 19 13.40 1.62 -12.13
CA ASP A 19 13.86 1.66 -13.52
C ASP A 19 14.97 2.72 -13.70
N GLU A 20 14.83 3.88 -13.08
CA GLU A 20 15.83 4.95 -13.13
C GLU A 20 17.13 4.57 -12.40
N ILE A 21 17.05 3.87 -11.27
CA ILE A 21 18.22 3.38 -10.53
C ILE A 21 18.94 2.30 -11.36
N GLU A 22 18.19 1.35 -11.91
CA GLU A 22 18.72 0.26 -12.73
C GLU A 22 19.33 0.74 -14.04
N SER A 23 18.88 1.88 -14.57
CA SER A 23 19.46 2.50 -15.77
C SER A 23 20.93 2.89 -15.61
N GLY A 24 21.44 2.99 -14.37
CA GLY A 24 22.83 3.34 -14.07
C GLY A 24 23.22 4.78 -14.40
N LYS A 25 22.25 5.62 -14.78
CA LYS A 25 22.46 7.04 -15.12
C LYS A 25 22.29 7.99 -13.93
N THR A 26 21.92 7.45 -12.77
CA THR A 26 21.62 8.22 -11.56
C THR A 26 22.92 8.51 -10.79
N ASP A 27 23.16 9.77 -10.44
CA ASP A 27 24.32 10.19 -9.60
C ASP A 27 24.15 9.72 -8.14
N ILE A 28 25.24 9.63 -7.38
CA ILE A 28 25.26 9.13 -5.99
C ILE A 28 24.37 9.94 -5.04
N ASP A 29 24.29 11.26 -5.24
CA ASP A 29 23.45 12.16 -4.45
C ASP A 29 21.96 11.97 -4.80
N GLU A 30 21.67 11.78 -6.09
CA GLU A 30 20.31 11.48 -6.57
C GLU A 30 19.86 10.09 -6.11
N LEU A 31 20.76 9.11 -6.12
CA LEU A 31 20.49 7.74 -5.67
C LEU A 31 19.99 7.72 -4.22
N THR A 32 20.67 8.46 -3.34
CA THR A 32 20.26 8.58 -1.93
C THR A 32 18.86 9.17 -1.80
N THR A 33 18.54 10.18 -2.61
CA THR A 33 17.23 10.83 -2.63
C THR A 33 16.14 9.88 -3.14
N LYS A 34 16.40 9.18 -4.24
CA LYS A 34 15.49 8.19 -4.84
C LYS A 34 15.21 7.03 -3.89
N ILE A 35 16.23 6.52 -3.19
CA ILE A 35 16.06 5.46 -2.18
C ILE A 35 15.16 5.93 -1.02
N ARG A 36 15.33 7.16 -0.51
CA ARG A 36 14.46 7.71 0.53
C ARG A 36 13.01 7.86 0.06
N ARG A 37 12.81 8.25 -1.20
CA ARG A 37 11.49 8.34 -1.80
C ARG A 37 10.85 6.95 -1.94
N ALA A 38 11.59 5.97 -2.48
CA ALA A 38 11.15 4.58 -2.57
C ALA A 38 10.75 4.01 -1.20
N ALA A 39 11.54 4.23 -0.15
CA ALA A 39 11.20 3.81 1.21
C ALA A 39 9.89 4.43 1.71
N SER A 40 9.63 5.71 1.37
CA SER A 40 8.38 6.39 1.71
C SER A 40 7.19 5.79 0.96
N LEU A 41 7.35 5.48 -0.33
CA LEU A 41 6.31 4.85 -1.15
C LEU A 41 5.99 3.44 -0.66
N ILE A 42 6.99 2.64 -0.26
CA ILE A 42 6.79 1.32 0.33
C ILE A 42 5.93 1.42 1.60
N ASN A 43 6.16 2.42 2.45
CA ASN A 43 5.32 2.63 3.64
C ASN A 43 3.87 2.96 3.28
N VAL A 44 3.65 3.76 2.23
CA VAL A 44 2.31 4.05 1.72
C VAL A 44 1.63 2.77 1.21
N CYS A 45 2.32 1.96 0.40
CA CYS A 45 1.81 0.70 -0.11
C CYS A 45 1.42 -0.25 1.04
N LYS A 46 2.30 -0.42 2.03
CA LYS A 46 2.03 -1.24 3.22
C LYS A 46 0.80 -0.75 3.98
N ALA A 47 0.69 0.55 4.24
CA ALA A 47 -0.45 1.12 4.93
C ALA A 47 -1.77 0.86 4.19
N LYS A 48 -1.77 0.96 2.85
CA LYS A 48 -2.96 0.66 2.03
C LYS A 48 -3.33 -0.82 2.07
N LEU A 49 -2.35 -1.71 1.99
CA LEU A 49 -2.60 -3.16 2.08
C LEU A 49 -3.16 -3.54 3.44
N SER A 50 -2.55 -3.08 4.53
CA SER A 50 -3.04 -3.37 5.89
C SER A 50 -4.42 -2.79 6.14
N SER A 51 -4.72 -1.59 5.61
CA SER A 51 -6.07 -1.01 5.71
C SER A 51 -7.10 -1.86 4.95
N SER A 52 -6.75 -2.37 3.77
CA SER A 52 -7.64 -3.22 2.99
C SER A 52 -7.86 -4.57 3.65
N GLU A 53 -6.82 -5.17 4.23
CA GLU A 53 -6.91 -6.43 4.97
C GLU A 53 -7.85 -6.30 6.17
N GLN A 54 -7.74 -5.23 6.95
CA GLN A 54 -8.63 -4.93 8.08
C GLN A 54 -10.09 -4.72 7.64
N GLU A 55 -10.32 -4.12 6.48
CA GLU A 55 -11.67 -3.93 5.95
C GLU A 55 -12.29 -5.27 5.52
N VAL A 56 -11.50 -6.14 4.89
CA VAL A 56 -11.94 -7.50 4.53
C VAL A 56 -12.24 -8.32 5.78
N GLU A 57 -11.37 -8.28 6.79
CA GLU A 57 -11.58 -9.01 8.06
C GLU A 57 -12.91 -8.60 8.72
N LYS A 58 -13.18 -7.29 8.83
CA LYS A 58 -14.46 -6.80 9.36
C LYS A 58 -15.67 -7.25 8.56
N LEU A 59 -15.58 -7.21 7.23
CA LEU A 59 -16.67 -7.67 6.37
C LEU A 59 -16.95 -9.17 6.57
N LEU A 60 -15.91 -9.98 6.81
CA LEU A 60 -16.09 -11.39 7.11
C LEU A 60 -16.75 -11.59 8.49
N GLU A 61 -16.32 -10.84 9.50
CA GLU A 61 -16.95 -10.86 10.84
C GLU A 61 -18.43 -10.48 10.78
N GLU A 62 -18.79 -9.41 10.06
CA GLU A 62 -20.18 -8.96 9.88
C GLU A 62 -21.05 -10.06 9.22
N LEU A 63 -20.50 -10.77 8.22
CA LEU A 63 -21.21 -11.87 7.56
C LEU A 63 -21.39 -13.10 8.47
N GLU A 64 -20.43 -13.40 9.34
CA GLU A 64 -20.53 -14.49 10.32
C GLU A 64 -21.51 -14.17 11.46
N GLU A 65 -21.68 -12.89 11.80
CA GLU A 65 -22.68 -12.41 12.77
C GLU A 65 -24.11 -12.49 12.20
N ASP A 66 -24.29 -12.14 10.91
CA ASP A 66 -25.59 -12.21 10.22
C ASP A 66 -26.12 -13.66 10.07
N GLU A 67 -25.23 -14.67 10.01
CA GLU A 67 -25.61 -16.09 9.94
C GLU A 67 -26.05 -16.69 11.30
N GLN A 68 -25.88 -15.94 12.40
CA GLN A 68 -26.20 -16.38 13.77
C GLN A 68 -27.47 -15.76 14.36
N GLU A 69 -28.37 -15.20 13.53
CA GLU A 69 -29.73 -14.92 14.01
C GLU A 69 -30.41 -16.24 14.42
N PRO A 70 -30.76 -16.43 15.70
CA PRO A 70 -31.43 -17.64 16.13
C PRO A 70 -32.80 -17.67 15.45
N SER A 71 -33.07 -18.72 14.68
CA SER A 71 -34.43 -19.07 14.31
C SER A 71 -35.26 -19.16 15.59
N GLU A 72 -36.09 -18.15 15.84
CA GLU A 72 -37.02 -18.10 16.95
C GLU A 72 -38.00 -19.29 16.82
N ASP A 73 -37.85 -20.29 17.68
CA ASP A 73 -38.91 -21.22 18.11
C ASP A 73 -39.38 -20.81 19.51
#